data_AF-A0A0G2QBZ2-F1
#
_entry.id   AF-A0A0G2QBZ2-F1
#
_cell.length_a   1.000
_cell.length_b   1.000
_cell.length_c   1.000
_cell.angle_alpha   90.00
_cell.angle_beta   90.00
_cell.angle_gamma   90.00
#
_symmetry.space_group_name_H-M   'P 1'
#
loop_
_entity.id
_entity.type
_entity.pdbx_description
1 polymer ?
#
loop_
_entity_poly.entity_id
_entity_poly.type
_entity_poly.pdbx_seq_one_letter_code
_entity_poly.pdbx_strand_id
1 'polypeptide(L)'
;MRNVRLFRALLGVDKRTVIEDIEFEEDDAGDGARVIARVRPRSAVLRRCGRCGRKASWYDRGAGLRQWRSLDWGTVEVFLEAEAPRVNCPTHGPTVVAVPWARHHAGHTYAFDDTVAWLAVACSKTAVCELMRIAWRTVGAIVARVWADTEKRIDRFANLRRIGIDEISYKRHHRYLTVVVDHDSGRLVWAAPSHPGLVLRCPGR
;
A
#
# COMPACT_ATOMS: atom_id res chain seq x y z
N MET A 1 -8.08 4.65 27.45
CA MET A 1 -8.25 5.65 26.37
C MET A 1 -9.75 5.86 26.08
N ARG A 2 -10.27 7.08 26.22
CA ARG A 2 -11.63 7.44 25.74
C ARG A 2 -11.61 7.52 24.19
N ASN A 3 -12.77 7.35 23.54
CA ASN A 3 -12.92 7.56 22.09
C ASN A 3 -12.08 6.65 21.16
N VAL A 4 -11.73 5.43 21.58
CA VAL A 4 -10.91 4.49 20.79
C VAL A 4 -11.44 4.25 19.37
N ARG A 5 -12.77 4.24 19.17
CA ARG A 5 -13.36 4.10 17.82
C ARG A 5 -13.01 5.28 16.91
N LEU A 6 -13.04 6.50 17.43
CA LEU A 6 -12.67 7.70 16.69
C LEU A 6 -11.18 7.67 16.33
N PHE A 7 -10.30 7.39 17.29
CA PHE A 7 -8.86 7.34 17.01
C PHE A 7 -8.48 6.22 16.04
N ARG A 8 -9.18 5.08 16.07
CA ARG A 8 -8.99 4.06 15.02
C ARG A 8 -9.32 4.57 13.63
N ALA A 9 -10.43 5.31 13.50
CA ALA A 9 -10.83 5.92 12.23
C ALA A 9 -9.81 6.98 11.77
N LEU A 10 -9.40 7.88 12.67
CA LEU A 10 -8.40 8.92 12.40
C LEU A 10 -7.04 8.35 11.99
N LEU A 11 -6.62 7.25 12.60
CA LEU A 11 -5.34 6.60 12.29
C LEU A 11 -5.43 5.65 11.08
N GLY A 12 -6.62 5.40 10.54
CA GLY A 12 -6.82 4.45 9.44
C GLY A 12 -6.52 2.99 9.83
N VAL A 13 -6.76 2.61 11.08
CA VAL A 13 -6.48 1.26 11.60
C VAL A 13 -7.74 0.53 12.04
N ASP A 14 -7.77 -0.78 11.89
CA ASP A 14 -8.95 -1.59 12.24
C ASP A 14 -8.94 -2.12 13.69
N LYS A 15 -9.98 -2.90 14.04
CA LYS A 15 -10.18 -3.47 15.39
C LYS A 15 -9.07 -4.42 15.87
N ARG A 16 -8.25 -4.95 14.96
CA ARG A 16 -7.07 -5.81 15.25
C ARG A 16 -5.90 -5.00 15.81
N THR A 17 -5.97 -3.67 15.76
CA THR A 17 -4.99 -2.75 16.33
C THR A 17 -5.45 -2.28 17.71
N VAL A 18 -4.55 -2.39 18.69
CA VAL A 18 -4.65 -1.74 19.99
C VAL A 18 -3.85 -0.45 19.90
N ILE A 19 -4.48 0.66 20.28
CA ILE A 19 -3.82 1.95 20.47
C ILE A 19 -3.49 2.03 21.95
N GLU A 20 -2.21 2.13 22.25
CA GLU A 20 -1.69 2.15 23.62
C GLU A 20 -1.58 3.59 24.11
N ASP A 21 -1.00 4.45 23.28
CA ASP A 21 -0.81 5.85 23.58
C ASP A 21 -0.76 6.71 22.30
N ILE A 22 -0.97 8.01 22.44
CA ILE A 22 -0.80 9.00 21.38
C ILE A 22 -0.04 10.19 21.95
N GLU A 23 1.17 10.41 21.44
CA GLU A 23 2.06 11.49 21.81
C GLU A 23 2.03 12.56 20.70
N PHE A 24 2.10 13.82 21.13
CA PHE A 24 2.16 14.99 20.27
C PHE A 24 3.55 15.60 20.45
N GLU A 25 4.35 15.56 19.39
CA GLU A 25 5.67 16.17 19.36
C GLU A 25 5.54 17.53 18.67
N GLU A 26 5.96 18.57 19.38
CA GLU A 26 6.08 19.92 18.84
C GLU A 26 7.56 20.19 18.60
N ASP A 27 7.90 20.69 17.41
CA ASP A 27 9.27 21.12 17.13
C ASP A 27 9.40 22.61 17.50
N ASP A 28 10.19 22.90 18.53
CA ASP A 28 10.50 24.26 18.99
C ASP A 28 11.17 25.12 17.89
N ALA A 29 11.76 24.49 16.85
CA ALA A 29 12.41 25.16 15.74
C ALA A 29 11.47 25.49 14.55
N GLY A 30 10.17 25.16 14.65
CA GLY A 30 9.17 25.47 13.63
C GLY A 30 8.99 24.43 12.52
N ASP A 31 9.73 23.31 12.59
CA ASP A 31 9.67 22.18 11.63
C ASP A 31 8.53 21.19 11.96
N GLY A 32 7.33 21.73 12.20
CA GLY A 32 6.05 21.00 12.14
C GLY A 32 5.74 20.05 13.31
N ALA A 33 4.51 20.13 13.80
CA ALA A 33 4.01 19.17 14.78
C ALA A 33 3.86 17.76 14.18
N ARG A 34 4.16 16.74 15.00
CA ARG A 34 3.98 15.32 14.69
C ARG A 34 3.11 14.64 15.73
N VAL A 35 2.36 13.65 15.29
CA VAL A 35 1.61 12.75 16.16
C VAL A 35 2.17 11.35 16.03
N ILE A 36 2.59 10.78 17.16
CA ILE A 36 3.05 9.39 17.25
C ILE A 36 2.03 8.58 18.03
N ALA A 37 1.33 7.68 17.34
CA ALA A 37 0.45 6.72 17.96
C ALA A 37 1.18 5.40 18.21
N ARG A 38 1.47 5.09 19.48
CA ARG A 38 2.00 3.79 19.87
C ARG A 38 0.91 2.73 19.77
N VAL A 39 1.15 1.72 18.96
CA VAL A 39 0.19 0.69 18.62
C VAL A 39 0.79 -0.70 18.74
N ARG A 40 -0.07 -1.69 18.95
CA ARG A 40 0.32 -3.10 18.82
C ARG A 40 -0.79 -3.96 18.23
N PRO A 41 -0.47 -5.12 17.64
CA PRO A 41 -1.49 -6.07 17.21
C PRO A 41 -2.19 -6.69 18.43
N ARG A 42 -3.47 -7.03 18.27
CA ARG A 42 -4.18 -7.89 19.23
C ARG A 42 -3.59 -9.31 19.22
N SER A 43 -3.71 -10.00 20.36
CA SER A 43 -3.22 -11.37 20.54
C SER A 43 -3.67 -12.35 19.45
N ALA A 44 -4.91 -12.23 18.98
CA ALA A 44 -5.49 -13.09 17.94
C ALA A 44 -4.76 -13.03 16.57
N VAL A 45 -3.99 -11.97 16.31
CA VAL A 45 -3.26 -11.78 15.05
C VAL A 45 -1.75 -11.76 15.22
N LEU A 46 -1.24 -12.02 16.43
CA LEU A 46 0.19 -12.11 16.69
C LEU A 46 0.84 -13.30 15.98
N ARG A 47 2.17 -13.17 15.78
CA ARG A 47 3.07 -14.23 15.30
C ARG A 47 2.61 -14.85 13.96
N ARG A 48 2.24 -13.98 13.03
CA ARG A 48 1.94 -14.36 11.64
C ARG A 48 3.07 -13.90 10.73
N CYS A 49 3.41 -14.72 9.75
CA CYS A 49 4.36 -14.38 8.71
C CYS A 49 3.91 -13.12 7.97
N GLY A 50 4.77 -12.10 7.85
CA GLY A 50 4.46 -10.88 7.09
C GLY A 50 4.12 -11.12 5.62
N ARG A 51 4.63 -12.21 5.02
CA ARG A 51 4.46 -12.53 3.59
C ARG A 51 3.18 -13.29 3.26
N CYS A 52 2.90 -14.38 3.99
CA CYS A 52 1.74 -15.23 3.72
C CYS A 52 0.68 -15.25 4.81
N GLY A 53 0.87 -14.55 5.93
CA GLY A 53 -0.10 -14.49 7.03
C GLY A 53 -0.27 -15.78 7.84
N ARG A 54 0.45 -16.87 7.49
CA ARG A 54 0.44 -18.13 8.25
C ARG A 54 1.02 -17.94 9.64
N LYS A 55 0.44 -18.61 10.65
CA LYS A 55 0.99 -18.65 12.01
C LYS A 55 2.40 -19.23 11.97
N ALA A 56 3.33 -18.61 12.68
CA ALA A 56 4.74 -18.97 12.69
C ALA A 56 5.31 -18.88 14.11
N SER A 57 6.37 -19.63 14.40
CA SER A 57 7.05 -19.56 15.69
C SER A 57 7.83 -18.25 15.81
N TRP A 58 8.04 -17.81 17.05
CA TRP A 58 8.88 -16.64 17.33
C TRP A 58 10.33 -16.92 16.90
N TYR A 59 11.04 -15.89 16.42
CA TYR A 59 12.45 -16.01 15.98
C TYR A 59 13.38 -15.06 16.76
N ASP A 60 13.19 -13.75 16.62
CA ASP A 60 13.92 -12.73 17.38
C ASP A 60 13.17 -11.38 17.43
N ARG A 61 13.76 -10.37 18.08
CA ARG A 61 13.19 -9.01 18.20
C ARG A 61 13.30 -8.15 16.93
N GLY A 62 13.99 -8.61 15.89
CA GLY A 62 14.26 -7.80 14.71
C GLY A 62 15.02 -6.50 15.04
N ALA A 63 14.69 -5.43 14.32
CA ALA A 63 15.31 -4.11 14.50
C ALA A 63 14.68 -3.27 15.63
N GLY A 64 13.78 -3.84 16.44
CA GLY A 64 13.11 -3.13 17.53
C GLY A 64 11.92 -2.27 17.07
N LEU A 65 11.83 -1.07 17.64
CA LEU A 65 10.76 -0.11 17.36
C LEU A 65 10.85 0.39 15.92
N ARG A 66 9.69 0.50 15.29
CA ARG A 66 9.56 0.96 13.92
C ARG A 66 8.39 1.92 13.83
N GLN A 67 8.57 2.94 12.99
CA GLN A 67 7.52 3.87 12.63
C GLN A 67 6.99 3.60 11.22
N TRP A 68 5.68 3.79 11.05
CA TRP A 68 5.00 3.77 9.77
C TRP A 68 4.28 5.09 9.57
N ARG A 69 4.47 5.71 8.40
CA ARG A 69 3.72 6.91 8.03
C ARG A 69 2.24 6.59 7.83
N SER A 70 1.36 7.33 8.50
CA SER A 70 -0.08 7.31 8.27
C SER A 70 -0.56 8.57 7.58
N LEU A 71 -1.87 8.67 7.35
CA LEU A 71 -2.51 9.87 6.82
C LEU A 71 -2.39 11.03 7.80
N ASP A 72 -2.02 12.19 7.26
CA ASP A 72 -1.88 13.44 7.99
C ASP A 72 -3.20 13.87 8.62
N TRP A 73 -3.13 14.46 9.81
CA TRP A 73 -4.26 15.13 10.44
C TRP A 73 -4.22 16.60 10.06
N GLY A 74 -4.79 16.90 8.90
CA GLY A 74 -4.68 18.23 8.30
C GLY A 74 -3.24 18.49 7.87
N THR A 75 -2.57 19.44 8.52
CA THR A 75 -1.17 19.79 8.26
C THR A 75 -0.18 18.97 9.08
N VAL A 76 -0.66 18.24 10.09
CA VAL A 76 0.13 17.52 11.09
C VAL A 76 0.45 16.12 10.61
N GLU A 77 1.73 15.80 10.66
CA GLU A 77 2.28 14.52 10.29
C GLU A 77 1.92 13.42 11.30
N VAL A 78 1.46 12.25 10.84
CA VAL A 78 1.02 11.16 11.73
C VAL A 78 1.81 9.89 11.48
N PHE A 79 2.31 9.29 12.56
CA PHE A 79 3.05 8.04 12.53
C PHE A 79 2.42 7.02 13.47
N LEU A 80 2.44 5.76 13.05
CA LEU A 80 2.21 4.62 13.94
C LEU A 80 3.55 4.08 14.40
N GLU A 81 3.72 3.83 15.69
CA GLU A 81 4.92 3.23 16.24
C GLU A 81 4.60 1.88 16.88
N ALA A 82 5.41 0.87 16.56
CA ALA A 82 5.29 -0.46 17.16
C ALA A 82 6.59 -1.27 17.01
N GLU A 83 6.75 -2.28 17.86
CA GLU A 83 7.73 -3.33 17.62
C GLU A 83 7.33 -4.21 16.42
N ALA A 84 8.32 -4.56 15.60
CA ALA A 84 8.15 -5.47 14.46
C ALA A 84 9.11 -6.67 14.54
N PRO A 85 8.91 -7.60 15.50
CA PRO A 85 9.78 -8.76 15.67
C PRO A 85 9.74 -9.69 14.45
N ARG A 86 10.68 -10.65 14.41
CA ARG A 86 10.70 -11.69 13.36
C ARG A 86 10.08 -12.99 13.87
N VAL A 87 9.50 -13.73 12.94
CA VAL A 87 9.00 -15.09 13.10
C VAL A 87 9.67 -16.03 12.12
N ASN A 88 9.78 -17.30 12.48
CA ASN A 88 10.31 -18.33 11.60
C ASN A 88 9.16 -18.98 10.83
N CYS A 89 8.89 -18.49 9.61
CA CYS A 89 7.82 -19.01 8.78
C CYS A 89 8.24 -20.35 8.15
N PRO A 90 7.40 -21.39 8.18
CA PRO A 90 7.72 -22.68 7.55
C PRO A 90 7.86 -22.60 6.02
N THR A 91 7.41 -21.53 5.38
CA THR A 91 7.47 -21.33 3.92
C THR A 91 8.55 -20.32 3.51
N HIS A 92 8.83 -19.32 4.35
CA HIS A 92 9.68 -18.18 3.97
C HIS A 92 10.92 -18.03 4.87
N GLY A 93 11.10 -18.89 5.87
CA GLY A 93 12.12 -18.75 6.89
C GLY A 93 11.90 -17.52 7.79
N PRO A 94 12.98 -17.01 8.42
CA PRO A 94 12.93 -15.83 9.28
C PRO A 94 12.43 -14.58 8.54
N THR A 95 11.34 -13.99 9.02
CA THR A 95 10.73 -12.82 8.38
C THR A 95 9.99 -11.95 9.40
N VAL A 96 9.88 -10.65 9.12
CA VAL A 96 9.14 -9.71 9.98
C VAL A 96 7.68 -10.13 10.08
N VAL A 97 7.11 -10.03 11.29
CA VAL A 97 5.70 -10.34 11.52
C VAL A 97 4.77 -9.50 10.67
N ALA A 98 3.61 -10.07 10.34
CA ALA A 98 2.49 -9.29 9.81
C ALA A 98 1.97 -8.34 10.89
N VAL A 99 1.71 -7.10 10.49
CA VAL A 99 0.99 -6.11 11.29
C VAL A 99 -0.34 -5.77 10.60
N PRO A 100 -1.41 -5.48 11.35
CA PRO A 100 -2.72 -5.26 10.75
C PRO A 100 -2.86 -3.93 9.98
N TRP A 101 -1.96 -2.96 10.22
CA TRP A 101 -2.04 -1.62 9.62
C TRP A 101 -1.12 -1.38 8.43
N ALA A 102 -0.20 -2.30 8.08
CA ALA A 102 0.74 -2.08 6.98
C ALA A 102 1.10 -3.36 6.22
N ARG A 103 1.42 -3.20 4.92
CA ARG A 103 1.97 -4.26 4.07
C ARG A 103 3.36 -4.67 4.53
N HIS A 104 3.76 -5.90 4.20
CA HIS A 104 5.12 -6.38 4.50
C HIS A 104 6.19 -5.47 3.88
N HIS A 105 7.21 -5.13 4.66
CA HIS A 105 8.28 -4.18 4.32
C HIS A 105 7.84 -2.74 3.95
N ALA A 106 6.54 -2.41 3.94
CA ALA A 106 6.08 -1.05 3.70
C ALA A 106 6.37 -0.17 4.92
N GLY A 107 6.85 1.06 4.70
CA GLY A 107 7.01 2.10 5.71
C GLY A 107 5.78 3.00 5.89
N HIS A 108 4.66 2.65 5.25
CA HIS A 108 3.41 3.40 5.30
C HIS A 108 2.25 2.46 5.66
N THR A 109 1.16 3.02 6.18
CA THR A 109 -0.05 2.27 6.50
C THR A 109 -0.83 1.88 5.24
N TYR A 110 -1.73 0.90 5.35
CA TYR A 110 -2.68 0.55 4.28
C TYR A 110 -3.48 1.78 3.83
N ALA A 111 -3.99 2.57 4.78
CA ALA A 111 -4.76 3.77 4.49
C ALA A 111 -3.94 4.82 3.72
N PHE A 112 -2.67 5.03 4.10
CA PHE A 112 -1.78 5.94 3.37
C PHE A 112 -1.53 5.46 1.93
N ASP A 113 -1.19 4.19 1.78
CA ASP A 113 -0.94 3.58 0.48
C ASP A 113 -2.15 3.66 -0.45
N ASP A 114 -3.33 3.31 0.05
CA ASP A 114 -4.55 3.25 -0.75
C ASP A 114 -4.97 4.66 -1.18
N THR A 115 -4.80 5.68 -0.32
CA THR A 115 -5.02 7.10 -0.68
C THR A 115 -4.03 7.56 -1.74
N VAL A 116 -2.73 7.27 -1.62
CA VAL A 116 -1.73 7.63 -2.63
C VAL A 116 -2.03 6.96 -3.97
N ALA A 117 -2.42 5.68 -3.96
CA ALA A 117 -2.77 4.97 -5.18
C ALA A 117 -4.02 5.57 -5.85
N TRP A 118 -5.02 5.97 -5.07
CA TRP A 118 -6.19 6.68 -5.59
C TRP A 118 -5.82 8.04 -6.19
N LEU A 119 -5.03 8.84 -5.47
CA LEU A 119 -4.54 10.15 -5.94
C LEU A 119 -3.71 10.02 -7.21
N ALA A 120 -2.93 8.95 -7.37
CA ALA A 120 -2.13 8.71 -8.57
C ALA A 120 -2.98 8.50 -9.83
N VAL A 121 -4.26 8.15 -9.69
CA VAL A 121 -5.22 8.04 -10.80
C VAL A 121 -5.93 9.37 -11.07
N ALA A 122 -6.11 10.20 -10.04
CA ALA A 122 -6.90 11.43 -10.11
C ALA A 122 -6.05 12.71 -10.30
N CYS A 123 -4.75 12.67 -10.00
CA CYS A 123 -3.89 13.85 -9.90
C CYS A 123 -2.55 13.65 -10.62
N SER A 124 -1.85 14.76 -10.88
CA SER A 124 -0.48 14.70 -11.37
C SER A 124 0.44 14.11 -10.30
N LYS A 125 1.44 13.34 -10.73
CA LYS A 125 2.37 12.69 -9.81
C LYS A 125 3.16 13.70 -8.95
N THR A 126 3.43 14.90 -9.47
CA THR A 126 4.02 16.02 -8.71
C THR A 126 3.10 16.45 -7.57
N ALA A 127 1.82 16.72 -7.87
CA ALA A 127 0.84 17.12 -6.85
C ALA A 127 0.69 16.05 -5.76
N VAL A 128 0.75 14.76 -6.11
CA VAL A 128 0.75 13.67 -5.12
C VAL A 128 2.00 13.71 -4.23
N CYS A 129 3.18 13.95 -4.80
CA CYS A 129 4.42 14.04 -4.02
C CYS A 129 4.39 15.20 -3.03
N GLU A 130 3.89 16.37 -3.47
CA GLU A 130 3.76 17.57 -2.64
C GLU A 130 2.73 17.39 -1.54
N LEU A 131 1.50 16.96 -1.90
CA LEU A 131 0.40 16.78 -0.94
C LEU A 131 0.74 15.73 0.12
N MET A 132 1.31 14.60 -0.31
CA MET A 132 1.56 13.46 0.58
C MET A 132 2.97 13.47 1.17
N ARG A 133 3.79 14.48 0.84
CA ARG A 133 5.16 14.68 1.33
C ARG A 133 6.08 13.46 1.14
N ILE A 134 5.98 12.83 -0.03
CA ILE A 134 6.74 11.61 -0.37
C ILE A 134 7.53 11.76 -1.66
N ALA A 135 8.62 11.01 -1.75
CA ALA A 135 9.44 10.97 -2.96
C ALA A 135 8.68 10.34 -4.15
N TRP A 136 9.03 10.79 -5.35
CA TRP A 136 8.47 10.31 -6.62
C TRP A 136 8.55 8.78 -6.81
N ARG A 137 9.66 8.18 -6.35
CA ARG A 137 9.87 6.72 -6.41
C ARG A 137 8.89 6.00 -5.48
N THR A 138 8.58 6.58 -4.33
CA THR A 138 7.65 6.03 -3.35
C THR A 138 6.26 5.87 -3.96
N VAL A 139 5.73 6.90 -4.64
CA VAL A 139 4.42 6.83 -5.33
C VAL A 139 4.34 5.61 -6.26
N GLY A 140 5.36 5.40 -7.10
CA GLY A 140 5.38 4.25 -8.02
C GLY A 140 5.40 2.90 -7.30
N ALA A 141 6.20 2.79 -6.24
CA ALA A 141 6.21 1.60 -5.39
C ALA A 141 4.86 1.38 -4.68
N ILE A 142 4.10 2.44 -4.36
CA ILE A 142 2.76 2.36 -3.75
C ILE A 142 1.78 1.78 -4.76
N VAL A 143 1.72 2.38 -5.95
CA VAL A 143 0.82 1.93 -7.02
C VAL A 143 1.07 0.46 -7.33
N ALA A 144 2.33 0.03 -7.45
CA ALA A 144 2.67 -1.37 -7.73
C ALA A 144 2.16 -2.34 -6.65
N ARG A 145 2.35 -2.03 -5.36
CA ARG A 145 1.92 -2.95 -4.28
C ARG A 145 0.40 -2.95 -4.07
N VAL A 146 -0.26 -1.80 -4.19
CA VAL A 146 -1.73 -1.73 -4.15
C VAL A 146 -2.33 -2.49 -5.32
N TRP A 147 -1.75 -2.36 -6.52
CA TRP A 147 -2.18 -3.12 -7.69
C TRP A 147 -2.00 -4.63 -7.51
N ALA A 148 -0.85 -5.07 -6.98
CA ALA A 148 -0.59 -6.49 -6.73
C ALA A 148 -1.60 -7.13 -5.75
N ASP A 149 -2.18 -6.35 -4.83
CA ASP A 149 -3.26 -6.82 -3.94
C ASP A 149 -4.63 -6.81 -4.62
N THR A 150 -4.85 -5.86 -5.53
CA THR A 150 -6.11 -5.70 -6.27
C THR A 150 -6.25 -6.75 -7.38
N GLU A 151 -5.18 -7.03 -8.12
CA GLU A 151 -5.15 -8.05 -9.17
C GLU A 151 -5.51 -9.45 -8.64
N LYS A 152 -5.14 -9.78 -7.40
CA LYS A 152 -5.52 -11.05 -6.76
C LYS A 152 -7.02 -11.18 -6.46
N ARG A 153 -7.75 -10.07 -6.46
CA ARG A 153 -9.17 -9.99 -6.09
C ARG A 153 -10.08 -9.78 -7.31
N ILE A 154 -9.53 -9.35 -8.43
CA ILE A 154 -10.28 -9.01 -9.64
C ILE A 154 -9.89 -9.98 -10.74
N ASP A 155 -10.86 -10.77 -11.20
CA ASP A 155 -10.74 -11.46 -12.48
C ASP A 155 -10.95 -10.45 -13.62
N ARG A 156 -9.86 -10.13 -14.33
CA ARG A 156 -9.87 -9.19 -15.46
C ARG A 156 -10.63 -9.72 -16.68
N PHE A 157 -10.81 -11.03 -16.77
CA PHE A 157 -11.48 -11.69 -17.88
C PHE A 157 -12.94 -12.03 -17.55
N ALA A 158 -13.41 -11.73 -16.34
CA ALA A 158 -14.77 -12.00 -15.90
C ALA A 158 -15.78 -11.34 -16.86
N ASN A 159 -16.58 -12.17 -17.53
CA ASN A 159 -17.59 -11.78 -18.52
C ASN A 159 -17.04 -11.00 -19.73
N LEU A 160 -15.75 -11.11 -20.03
CA LEU A 160 -15.16 -10.44 -21.19
C LEU A 160 -15.70 -11.04 -22.50
N ARG A 161 -16.37 -10.21 -23.31
CA ARG A 161 -16.94 -10.63 -24.61
C ARG A 161 -16.41 -9.82 -25.78
N ARG A 162 -16.23 -8.51 -25.59
CA ARG A 162 -15.77 -7.58 -26.62
C ARG A 162 -14.54 -6.85 -26.11
N ILE A 163 -13.47 -6.86 -26.90
CA ILE A 163 -12.26 -6.13 -26.57
C ILE A 163 -12.09 -4.94 -27.51
N GLY A 164 -11.68 -3.80 -26.95
CA GLY A 164 -11.09 -2.70 -27.68
C GLY A 164 -9.58 -2.78 -27.57
N ILE A 165 -8.89 -2.59 -28.69
CA ILE A 165 -7.42 -2.49 -28.72
C ILE A 165 -7.10 -1.10 -29.23
N ASP A 166 -6.32 -0.35 -28.47
CA ASP A 166 -5.89 1.00 -28.81
C ASP A 166 -4.39 1.18 -28.56
N GLU A 167 -3.79 2.17 -29.20
CA GLU A 167 -2.39 2.53 -29.05
C GLU A 167 -2.23 3.98 -28.58
N ILE A 168 -1.70 4.15 -27.37
CA ILE A 168 -1.52 5.46 -26.74
C ILE A 168 -0.05 5.87 -26.82
N SER A 169 0.22 7.00 -27.49
CA SER A 169 1.52 7.68 -27.42
C SER A 169 1.68 8.37 -26.06
N TYR A 170 2.71 8.02 -25.30
CA TYR A 170 2.88 8.51 -23.91
C TYR A 170 4.16 9.32 -23.67
N LYS A 171 5.06 9.41 -24.66
CA LYS A 171 6.24 10.29 -24.62
C LYS A 171 6.60 10.76 -26.03
N ARG A 172 7.33 11.88 -26.10
CA ARG A 172 8.06 12.28 -27.31
C ARG A 172 8.98 11.13 -27.77
N HIS A 173 9.24 11.06 -29.07
CA HIS A 173 10.02 10.01 -29.75
C HIS A 173 9.30 8.66 -29.92
N HIS A 174 8.05 8.66 -30.38
CA HIS A 174 7.39 7.44 -30.86
C HIS A 174 7.35 6.30 -29.84
N ARG A 175 7.05 6.63 -28.57
CA ARG A 175 6.84 5.63 -27.53
C ARG A 175 5.36 5.39 -27.32
N TYR A 176 4.95 4.17 -27.61
CA TYR A 176 3.56 3.77 -27.63
C TYR A 176 3.29 2.69 -26.60
N LEU A 177 2.08 2.69 -26.09
CA LEU A 177 1.53 1.69 -25.20
C LEU A 177 0.31 1.08 -25.90
N THR A 178 0.38 -0.21 -26.21
CA THR A 178 -0.81 -0.94 -26.64
C THR A 178 -1.65 -1.24 -25.42
N VAL A 179 -2.94 -0.90 -25.46
CA VAL A 179 -3.89 -1.06 -24.38
C VAL A 179 -5.05 -1.91 -24.88
N VAL A 180 -5.38 -2.97 -24.14
CA VAL A 180 -6.55 -3.82 -24.39
C VAL A 180 -7.54 -3.59 -23.27
N VAL A 181 -8.75 -3.18 -23.63
CA VAL A 181 -9.84 -2.89 -22.70
C VAL A 181 -11.05 -3.77 -23.01
N ASP A 182 -11.84 -4.08 -21.99
CA ASP A 182 -13.20 -4.55 -22.17
C ASP A 182 -14.02 -3.40 -22.76
N HIS A 183 -14.59 -3.61 -23.94
CA HIS A 183 -15.36 -2.60 -24.63
C HIS A 183 -16.67 -2.27 -23.91
N ASP A 184 -17.21 -3.19 -23.12
CA ASP A 184 -18.49 -3.03 -22.43
C ASP A 184 -18.34 -2.28 -21.10
N SER A 185 -17.31 -2.64 -20.31
CA SER A 185 -17.10 -2.08 -18.97
C SER A 185 -16.01 -1.00 -18.90
N GLY A 186 -15.23 -0.82 -19.98
CA GLY A 186 -14.05 0.04 -19.99
C GLY A 186 -12.88 -0.46 -19.13
N ARG A 187 -12.95 -1.69 -18.60
CA ARG A 187 -11.90 -2.25 -17.74
C ARG A 187 -10.64 -2.52 -18.53
N LEU A 188 -9.49 -2.13 -17.97
CA LEU A 188 -8.19 -2.50 -18.49
C LEU A 188 -7.94 -3.99 -18.33
N VAL A 189 -7.80 -4.70 -19.45
CA VAL A 189 -7.49 -6.14 -19.49
C VAL A 189 -5.98 -6.34 -19.56
N TRP A 190 -5.30 -5.58 -20.41
CA TRP A 190 -3.86 -5.71 -20.64
C TRP A 190 -3.26 -4.40 -21.15
N ALA A 191 -2.01 -4.12 -20.80
CA ALA A 191 -1.23 -3.04 -21.38
C ALA A 191 0.26 -3.40 -21.40
N ALA A 192 0.95 -3.08 -22.49
CA ALA A 192 2.42 -3.14 -22.56
C ALA A 192 2.97 -2.16 -23.60
N PRO A 193 4.29 -1.83 -23.52
CA PRO A 193 4.93 -1.03 -24.55
C PRO A 193 4.76 -1.67 -25.93
N SER A 194 4.36 -0.88 -26.92
CA SER A 194 4.26 -1.36 -28.30
C SER A 194 5.66 -1.63 -28.85
N HIS A 195 5.82 -2.74 -29.56
CA HIS A 195 7.02 -3.03 -30.34
C HIS A 195 6.64 -3.85 -31.58
N PRO A 196 7.41 -3.74 -32.69
CA PRO A 196 7.17 -4.56 -33.88
C PRO A 196 7.17 -6.04 -33.52
N GLY A 197 6.12 -6.77 -33.89
CA GLY A 197 5.96 -8.19 -33.58
C GLY A 197 5.35 -8.51 -32.20
N LEU A 198 4.71 -7.54 -31.53
CA LEU A 198 3.88 -7.83 -30.35
C LEU A 198 2.75 -8.81 -30.73
N VAL A 199 2.77 -10.01 -30.14
CA VAL A 199 1.73 -11.02 -30.30
C VAL A 199 0.87 -11.08 -29.04
N LEU A 200 -0.40 -10.68 -29.17
CA LEU A 200 -1.39 -10.84 -28.11
C LEU A 200 -1.82 -12.32 -28.08
N ARG A 201 -1.34 -13.06 -27.09
CA ARG A 201 -1.84 -14.43 -26.83
C ARG A 201 -3.00 -14.35 -25.85
N CYS A 202 -4.19 -14.69 -26.33
CA CYS A 202 -5.34 -14.88 -25.46
C CYS A 202 -5.07 -16.14 -24.60
N PRO A 203 -5.04 -16.04 -23.25
CA PRO A 203 -4.95 -17.22 -22.43
C PRO A 203 -6.21 -18.07 -22.69
N GLY A 204 -6.01 -19.28 -23.21
CA GLY A 204 -7.09 -20.23 -23.51
C GLY A 204 -7.91 -20.51 -22.26
N ARG A 205 -9.22 -20.68 -22.46
CA ARG A 205 -10.18 -21.10 -21.43
C ARG A 205 -9.77 -22.41 -20.77
#